data_AF-A0A4Q3EZZ9-F1
#
_entry.id   AF-A0A4Q3EZZ9-F1
#
_cell.length_a   1.000
_cell.length_b   1.000
_cell.length_c   1.000
_cell.angle_alpha   90.00
_cell.angle_beta   90.00
_cell.angle_gamma   90.00
#
_symmetry.space_group_name_H-M   'P 1'
#
loop_
_entity.id
_entity.type
_entity.pdbx_description
1 polymer ?
#
loop_
_entity_poly.entity_id
_entity_poly.type
_entity_poly.pdbx_seq_one_letter_code
_entity_poly.pdbx_strand_id
1 'polypeptide(L)'
;MSLRLLLLIHGIITLAAGIVLIIAPALIPSTVDITLSKEQYFLSYLVGTSELAIAFLSFAGRNITDIKSAHIIVWTLIIFHAATALVEVYAYAHGLSNKILPNVALRAVISLLFWYYGICKTTHPSSHQ
;
A
#
# COMPACT_ATOMS: atom_id res chain seq x y z
N MET A 1 11.77 -12.87 -6.07
CA MET A 1 10.50 -12.34 -6.63
C MET A 1 10.77 -11.46 -7.85
N SER A 2 9.81 -11.31 -8.76
CA SER A 2 9.87 -10.32 -9.87
C SER A 2 8.96 -9.12 -9.56
N LEU A 3 9.24 -7.96 -10.14
CA LEU A 3 8.38 -6.77 -9.98
C LEU A 3 6.93 -7.07 -10.40
N ARG A 4 6.75 -7.84 -11.49
CA ARG A 4 5.43 -8.27 -11.97
C ARG A 4 4.65 -9.08 -10.94
N LEU A 5 5.31 -10.02 -10.25
CA LEU A 5 4.67 -10.80 -9.20
C LEU A 5 4.35 -9.94 -7.97
N LEU A 6 5.26 -9.04 -7.59
CA LEU A 6 5.04 -8.10 -6.49
C LEU A 6 3.82 -7.20 -6.74
N LEU A 7 3.74 -6.60 -7.93
CA LEU A 7 2.60 -5.77 -8.34
C LEU A 7 1.29 -6.54 -8.38
N LEU A 8 1.31 -7.81 -8.81
CA LEU A 8 0.13 -8.67 -8.81
C LEU A 8 -0.37 -8.95 -7.37
N ILE A 9 0.53 -9.40 -6.48
CA ILE A 9 0.18 -9.71 -5.08
C ILE A 9 -0.32 -8.45 -4.38
N HIS A 10 0.40 -7.35 -4.52
CA HIS A 10 0.02 -6.06 -3.97
C HIS A 10 -1.36 -5.65 -4.47
N GLY A 11 -1.61 -5.66 -5.78
CA GLY A 11 -2.90 -5.30 -6.36
C GLY A 11 -4.07 -6.13 -5.80
N ILE A 12 -3.89 -7.44 -5.59
CA ILE A 12 -4.93 -8.31 -5.01
C ILE A 12 -5.25 -7.92 -3.57
N ILE A 13 -4.22 -7.73 -2.73
CA ILE A 13 -4.38 -7.39 -1.31
C ILE A 13 -5.03 -6.01 -1.18
N THR A 14 -4.53 -5.03 -1.93
CA THR A 14 -5.05 -3.65 -1.97
C THR A 14 -6.49 -3.61 -2.48
N LEU A 15 -6.84 -4.39 -3.51
CA LEU A 15 -8.22 -4.51 -3.98
C LEU A 15 -9.15 -5.05 -2.89
N ALA A 16 -8.74 -6.12 -2.20
CA ALA A 16 -9.52 -6.70 -1.11
C ALA A 16 -9.71 -5.70 0.04
N ALA A 17 -8.65 -4.98 0.43
CA ALA A 17 -8.73 -3.94 1.45
C ALA A 17 -9.70 -2.81 1.05
N GLY A 18 -9.62 -2.33 -0.19
CA GLY A 18 -10.52 -1.30 -0.72
C GLY A 18 -12.00 -1.73 -0.68
N ILE A 19 -12.30 -2.96 -1.10
CA ILE A 19 -13.65 -3.54 -1.04
C ILE A 19 -14.14 -3.62 0.40
N VAL A 20 -13.31 -4.13 1.32
CA VAL A 20 -13.67 -4.26 2.74
C VAL A 20 -13.95 -2.91 3.38
N LEU A 21 -13.13 -1.88 3.10
CA LEU A 21 -13.34 -0.53 3.62
C LEU A 21 -14.63 0.14 3.14
N ILE A 22 -15.17 -0.29 1.99
CA ILE A 22 -16.43 0.21 1.45
C ILE A 22 -17.63 -0.58 2.02
N ILE A 23 -17.56 -1.90 2.03
CA ILE A 23 -18.68 -2.77 2.43
C ILE A 23 -18.80 -2.85 3.96
N ALA A 24 -17.66 -2.87 4.66
CA ALA A 24 -17.56 -3.02 6.11
C ALA A 24 -16.57 -1.99 6.68
N PRO A 25 -16.91 -0.69 6.66
CA PRO A 25 -15.98 0.43 6.91
C PRO A 25 -15.31 0.42 8.29
N ALA A 26 -15.90 -0.24 9.29
CA ALA A 26 -15.32 -0.37 10.63
C ALA A 26 -14.43 -1.62 10.79
N LEU A 27 -14.45 -2.58 9.85
CA LEU A 27 -13.82 -3.89 10.04
C LEU A 27 -12.30 -3.79 10.20
N ILE A 28 -11.61 -3.19 9.22
CA ILE A 28 -10.16 -2.98 9.29
C ILE A 28 -9.77 -2.07 10.47
N PRO A 29 -10.39 -0.89 10.68
CA PRO A 29 -10.10 -0.05 11.85
C PRO A 29 -10.26 -0.78 13.19
N SER A 30 -11.26 -1.65 13.34
CA SER A 30 -11.50 -2.38 14.58
C SER A 30 -10.37 -3.36 14.94
N THR A 31 -9.59 -3.82 13.97
CA THR A 31 -8.42 -4.69 14.22
C THR A 31 -7.31 -3.99 15.01
N VAL A 32 -7.31 -2.65 15.01
CA VAL A 32 -6.35 -1.80 15.72
C VAL A 32 -7.02 -0.93 16.78
N ASP A 33 -8.17 -1.38 17.31
CA ASP A 33 -8.97 -0.70 18.35
C ASP A 33 -9.52 0.68 17.95
N ILE A 34 -9.61 0.99 16.65
CA ILE A 34 -10.28 2.21 16.19
C ILE A 34 -11.78 1.92 16.06
N THR A 35 -12.58 2.61 16.88
CA THR A 35 -14.03 2.66 16.74
C THR A 35 -14.44 3.86 15.90
N LEU A 36 -15.34 3.65 14.93
CA LEU A 36 -15.84 4.69 14.05
C LEU A 36 -17.33 4.89 14.30
N SER A 37 -17.74 6.14 14.51
CA SER A 37 -19.14 6.56 14.36
C SER A 37 -19.54 6.51 12.88
N LYS A 38 -20.85 6.53 12.60
CA LYS A 38 -21.38 6.44 11.23
C LYS A 38 -20.90 7.59 10.37
N GLU A 39 -20.78 8.78 10.95
CA GLU A 39 -20.29 9.99 10.31
C GLU A 39 -18.82 9.83 9.88
N GLN A 40 -18.03 9.06 10.65
CA GLN A 40 -16.62 8.81 10.36
C GLN A 40 -16.41 7.69 9.31
N TYR A 41 -17.44 6.94 8.91
CA TYR A 41 -17.31 5.94 7.83
C TYR A 41 -16.89 6.56 6.51
N PHE A 42 -17.17 7.85 6.31
CA PHE A 42 -16.68 8.59 5.15
C PHE A 42 -15.15 8.49 5.00
N LEU A 43 -14.39 8.48 6.10
CA LEU A 43 -12.93 8.29 6.05
C LEU A 43 -12.56 6.91 5.50
N SER A 44 -13.21 5.85 5.96
CA SER A 44 -13.01 4.50 5.42
C SER A 44 -13.37 4.43 3.94
N TYR A 45 -14.43 5.10 3.49
CA TYR A 45 -14.80 5.14 2.07
C TYR A 45 -13.77 5.87 1.20
N LEU A 46 -13.20 6.97 1.69
CA LEU A 46 -12.13 7.70 1.00
C LEU A 46 -10.86 6.85 0.89
N VAL A 47 -10.44 6.22 1.99
CA VAL A 47 -9.29 5.31 1.99
C VAL A 47 -9.57 4.12 1.08
N GLY A 48 -10.75 3.51 1.18
CA GLY A 48 -11.15 2.39 0.33
C GLY A 48 -11.11 2.73 -1.16
N THR A 49 -11.60 3.91 -1.54
CA THR A 49 -11.52 4.41 -2.92
C THR A 49 -10.08 4.60 -3.38
N SER A 50 -9.21 5.12 -2.50
CA SER A 50 -7.78 5.25 -2.78
C SER A 50 -7.12 3.89 -3.00
N GLU A 51 -7.44 2.89 -2.17
CA GLU A 51 -6.96 1.51 -2.32
C GLU A 51 -7.42 0.90 -3.66
N LEU A 52 -8.66 1.14 -4.12
CA LEU A 52 -9.12 0.68 -5.44
C LEU A 52 -8.29 1.28 -6.59
N ALA A 53 -7.97 2.57 -6.53
CA ALA A 53 -7.14 3.24 -7.54
C ALA A 53 -5.70 2.70 -7.53
N ILE A 54 -5.13 2.48 -6.34
CA ILE A 54 -3.79 1.90 -6.16
C ILE A 54 -3.73 0.43 -6.62
N ALA A 55 -4.81 -0.32 -6.41
CA ALA A 55 -4.92 -1.69 -6.87
C ALA A 55 -4.92 -1.75 -8.41
N PHE A 56 -5.71 -0.89 -9.05
CA PHE A 56 -5.70 -0.73 -10.50
C PHE A 56 -4.32 -0.35 -11.03
N LEU A 57 -3.65 0.63 -10.41
CA LEU A 57 -2.29 1.05 -10.80
C LEU A 57 -1.30 -0.13 -10.74
N SER A 58 -1.44 -0.98 -9.72
CA SER A 58 -0.61 -2.18 -9.56
C SER A 58 -0.87 -3.20 -10.65
N PHE A 59 -2.13 -3.47 -10.98
CA PHE A 59 -2.49 -4.38 -12.06
C PHE A 59 -2.05 -3.86 -13.43
N ALA A 60 -2.23 -2.57 -13.71
CA ALA A 60 -1.82 -1.94 -14.95
C ALA A 60 -0.30 -1.94 -15.10
N GLY A 61 0.43 -1.63 -14.02
CA GLY A 61 1.89 -1.57 -14.00
C GLY A 61 2.59 -2.91 -14.22
N ARG A 62 1.91 -4.04 -13.99
CA ARG A 62 2.53 -5.39 -13.97
C ARG A 62 3.21 -5.80 -15.28
N ASN A 63 2.74 -5.25 -16.41
CA ASN A 63 3.17 -5.61 -17.76
C ASN A 63 3.85 -4.44 -18.49
N ILE A 64 4.15 -3.33 -17.80
CA ILE A 64 4.85 -2.20 -18.42
C ILE A 64 6.30 -2.59 -18.68
N THR A 65 6.73 -2.39 -19.92
CA THR A 65 8.10 -2.67 -20.39
C THR A 65 8.99 -1.44 -20.38
N ASP A 66 8.42 -0.22 -20.48
CA ASP A 66 9.17 1.01 -20.34
C ASP A 66 9.60 1.23 -18.89
N ILE A 67 10.91 1.28 -18.68
CA ILE A 67 11.49 1.33 -17.35
C ILE A 67 11.16 2.63 -16.61
N LYS A 68 11.07 3.76 -17.33
CA LYS A 68 10.76 5.07 -16.72
C LYS A 68 9.34 5.09 -16.20
N SER A 69 8.40 4.60 -17.00
CA SER A 69 6.99 4.45 -16.60
C SER A 69 6.85 3.49 -15.41
N ALA A 70 7.58 2.37 -15.42
CA ALA A 70 7.59 1.43 -14.30
C ALA A 70 8.12 2.09 -13.01
N HIS A 71 9.18 2.90 -13.10
CA HIS A 71 9.72 3.64 -11.94
C HIS A 71 8.74 4.65 -11.38
N ILE A 72 8.00 5.39 -12.21
CA ILE A 72 6.97 6.33 -11.74
C ILE A 72 5.88 5.60 -10.94
N ILE A 73 5.43 4.44 -11.43
CA ILE A 73 4.45 3.61 -10.71
C ILE A 73 5.04 3.16 -9.38
N VAL A 74 6.25 2.59 -9.39
CA VAL A 74 6.93 2.10 -8.19
C VAL A 74 7.10 3.22 -7.15
N TRP A 75 7.55 4.41 -7.57
CA TRP A 75 7.68 5.56 -6.68
C TRP A 75 6.35 6.05 -6.14
N THR A 76 5.29 6.04 -6.95
CA THR A 76 3.94 6.36 -6.49
C THR A 76 3.51 5.43 -5.36
N LEU A 77 3.73 4.11 -5.52
CA LEU A 77 3.40 3.12 -4.50
C LEU A 77 4.26 3.29 -3.23
N ILE A 78 5.56 3.54 -3.37
CA ILE A 78 6.46 3.82 -2.24
C ILE A 78 6.01 5.05 -1.46
N ILE A 79 5.75 6.16 -2.15
CA ILE A 79 5.35 7.44 -1.53
C ILE A 79 4.02 7.27 -0.81
N PHE A 80 3.03 6.60 -1.44
CA PHE A 80 1.74 6.35 -0.82
C PHE A 80 1.86 5.55 0.49
N HIS A 81 2.61 4.45 0.48
CA HIS A 81 2.81 3.62 1.68
C HIS A 81 3.67 4.30 2.74
N ALA A 82 4.71 5.04 2.34
CA ALA A 82 5.54 5.79 3.27
C ALA A 82 4.73 6.92 3.94
N ALA A 83 3.94 7.67 3.18
CA ALA A 83 3.11 8.76 3.72
C ALA A 83 2.07 8.22 4.70
N THR A 84 1.37 7.14 4.35
CA THR A 84 0.40 6.51 5.23
C THR A 84 1.05 5.91 6.48
N ALA A 85 2.26 5.33 6.38
CA ALA A 85 3.02 4.88 7.55
C ALA A 85 3.38 6.04 8.49
N LEU A 86 3.80 7.19 7.95
CA LEU A 86 4.12 8.38 8.75
C LEU A 86 2.89 8.92 9.48
N VAL A 87 1.72 8.91 8.84
CA VAL A 87 0.45 9.31 9.48
C VAL A 87 0.12 8.36 10.64
N GLU A 88 0.34 7.06 10.48
CA GLU A 88 0.09 6.08 11.54
C GLU A 88 1.08 6.21 12.70
N VAL A 89 2.36 6.49 12.43
CA VAL A 89 3.36 6.82 13.46
C VAL A 89 2.95 8.09 14.21
N TYR A 90 2.49 9.12 13.49
CA TYR A 90 1.99 10.34 14.10
C TYR A 90 0.78 10.06 15.00
N ALA A 91 -0.19 9.27 14.53
CA ALA A 91 -1.36 8.89 15.32
C ALA A 91 -0.98 8.08 16.57
N TYR A 92 -0.03 7.14 16.45
CA TYR A 92 0.52 6.40 17.58
C TYR A 92 1.16 7.32 18.63
N ALA A 93 1.95 8.31 18.18
CA ALA A 93 2.54 9.31 19.07
C ALA A 93 1.50 10.18 19.80
N HIS A 94 0.25 10.21 19.31
CA HIS A 94 -0.88 10.93 19.90
C HIS A 94 -1.87 10.01 20.66
N GLY A 95 -1.42 8.81 21.06
CA GLY A 95 -2.16 7.95 21.99
C GLY A 95 -3.01 6.87 21.34
N LEU A 96 -2.84 6.60 20.04
CA LEU A 96 -3.47 5.46 19.38
C LEU A 96 -2.86 4.13 19.85
N SER A 97 -3.66 3.05 19.79
CA SER A 97 -3.26 1.70 20.20
C SER A 97 -1.96 1.24 19.53
N ASN A 98 -1.09 0.56 20.30
CA ASN A 98 0.13 -0.05 19.76
C ASN A 98 -0.14 -1.16 18.73
N LYS A 99 -1.39 -1.63 18.63
CA LYS A 99 -1.85 -2.56 17.59
C LYS A 99 -1.72 -1.99 16.18
N ILE A 100 -1.49 -0.68 16.01
CA ILE A 100 -1.21 -0.09 14.69
C ILE A 100 0.23 -0.35 14.21
N LEU A 101 1.17 -0.65 15.10
CA LEU A 101 2.60 -0.82 14.74
C LEU A 101 2.85 -1.93 13.70
N PRO A 102 2.19 -3.10 13.73
CA PRO A 102 2.28 -4.08 12.65
C PRO A 102 1.90 -3.52 11.28
N ASN A 103 0.92 -2.60 11.21
CA ASN A 103 0.51 -1.99 9.95
C ASN A 103 1.56 -0.99 9.44
N VAL A 104 2.14 -0.19 10.34
CA VAL A 104 3.30 0.66 10.05
C VAL A 104 4.46 -0.17 9.50
N ALA A 105 4.78 -1.29 10.14
CA ALA A 105 5.84 -2.20 9.71
C ALA A 105 5.55 -2.80 8.33
N LEU A 106 4.31 -3.23 8.09
CA LEU A 106 3.88 -3.74 6.79
C LEU A 106 4.07 -2.71 5.68
N ARG A 107 3.69 -1.46 5.92
CA ARG A 107 3.89 -0.34 4.98
C ARG A 107 5.36 -0.04 4.70
N ALA A 108 6.21 -0.11 5.73
CA ALA A 108 7.66 0.03 5.54
C ALA A 108 8.23 -1.13 4.69
N VAL A 109 7.83 -2.37 4.99
CA VAL A 109 8.27 -3.56 4.25
C VAL A 109 7.84 -3.49 2.79
N ILE A 110 6.59 -3.16 2.48
CA ILE A 110 6.13 -3.08 1.09
C ILE A 110 6.86 -1.97 0.32
N SER A 111 7.12 -0.82 0.93
CA SER A 111 7.93 0.25 0.33
C SER A 111 9.36 -0.21 0.03
N LEU A 112 9.99 -0.95 0.95
CA LEU A 112 11.33 -1.52 0.74
C LEU A 112 11.33 -2.58 -0.37
N LEU A 113 10.30 -3.43 -0.44
CA LEU A 113 10.16 -4.42 -1.50
C LEU A 113 10.01 -3.74 -2.87
N PHE A 114 9.19 -2.69 -2.97
CA PHE A 114 9.04 -1.93 -4.20
C PHE A 114 10.32 -1.19 -4.59
N TRP A 115 11.02 -0.60 -3.63
CA TRP A 115 12.31 0.03 -3.88
C TRP A 115 13.33 -0.98 -4.42
N TYR A 116 13.48 -2.13 -3.75
CA TYR A 116 14.45 -3.14 -4.16
C TYR A 116 14.11 -3.78 -5.52
N TYR A 117 12.89 -4.30 -5.68
CA TYR A 117 12.49 -5.02 -6.89
C TYR A 117 12.13 -4.12 -8.06
N GLY A 118 11.71 -2.88 -7.79
CA GLY A 118 11.25 -1.93 -8.80
C GLY A 118 12.31 -0.92 -9.22
N ILE A 119 13.21 -0.51 -8.32
CA ILE A 119 14.29 0.45 -8.61
C ILE A 119 15.63 -0.29 -8.70
N CYS A 120 16.16 -0.83 -7.60
CA CYS A 120 17.54 -1.34 -7.56
C CYS A 120 17.81 -2.49 -8.54
N LYS A 121 16.91 -3.50 -8.57
CA LYS A 121 17.08 -4.69 -9.42
C LYS A 121 16.87 -4.38 -10.91
N THR A 122 16.11 -3.33 -11.24
CA THR A 122 15.81 -2.99 -12.64
C THR A 122 16.83 -2.01 -13.22
N THR A 123 17.48 -1.19 -12.39
CA THR A 123 18.60 -0.32 -12.81
C THR A 123 19.93 -1.06 -12.90
N HIS A 124 20.12 -2.12 -12.11
CA HIS A 124 21.28 -3.00 -12.18
C HIS A 124 20.84 -4.43 -12.50
N PRO A 125 20.52 -4.74 -13.77
CA PRO A 125 20.33 -6.12 -14.16
C PRO A 125 21.63 -6.88 -13.86
N SER A 126 21.59 -7.77 -12.87
CA SER A 126 22.68 -8.67 -12.54
C SER A 126 23.17 -9.32 -13.85
N SER A 127 24.45 -9.15 -14.13
CA SER A 127 25.16 -9.52 -15.37
C SER A 127 25.33 -11.03 -15.54
N HIS A 128 24.26 -11.80 -15.32
CA HIS A 128 24.23 -13.23 -15.58
C HIS A 128 23.12 -13.53 -16.57
N GLN A 129 23.56 -13.60 -17.83
CA GLN A 129 23.01 -14.47 -18.87
C GLN A 129 23.03 -15.92 -18.39
#